data_AF-A0A239PGH2-F1
#
_entry.id   AF-A0A239PGH2-F1
#
_cell.length_a   1.000
_cell.length_b   1.000
_cell.length_c   1.000
_cell.angle_alpha   90.00
_cell.angle_beta   90.00
_cell.angle_gamma   90.00
#
_symmetry.space_group_name_H-M   'P 1'
#
loop_
_entity.id
_entity.type
_entity.pdbx_description
1 polymer ?
#
loop_
_entity_poly.entity_id
_entity_poly.type
_entity_poly.pdbx_seq_one_letter_code
_entity_poly.pdbx_strand_id
1 'polypeptide(L)' 'MAKTLIDVDDDLLAEATTALGTATKKDTVNEALRQAVESSRERRRVALESLQRLADEGGFDFDRLDELDK' A
#
# COMPACT_ATOMS: atom_id res chain seq x y z
N MET A 1 0.51 -23.00 3.34
CA MET A 1 -0.23 -21.83 3.86
C MET A 1 -1.05 -22.25 5.05
N ALA A 2 -1.11 -21.41 6.10
CA ALA A 2 -1.98 -21.63 7.24
C ALA A 2 -3.45 -21.48 6.81
N LYS A 3 -4.36 -22.22 7.45
CA LYS A 3 -5.79 -22.06 7.25
C LYS A 3 -6.27 -20.98 8.22
N THR A 4 -6.91 -19.96 7.68
CA THR A 4 -7.55 -18.90 8.46
C THR A 4 -9.04 -18.95 8.14
N LEU A 5 -9.88 -19.08 9.17
CA LEU A 5 -11.33 -18.95 9.03
C LEU A 5 -11.66 -17.46 9.12
N ILE A 6 -12.25 -16.92 8.06
CA ILE A 6 -12.73 -15.54 7.99
C ILE A 6 -14.10 -15.53 7.34
N ASP A 7 -14.95 -14.61 7.78
CA ASP A 7 -16.18 -14.28 7.09
C ASP A 7 -15.86 -13.27 5.99
N VAL A 8 -16.38 -13.51 4.79
CA VAL A 8 -16.15 -12.68 3.61
C VAL A 8 -17.49 -12.43 2.96
N ASP A 9 -17.69 -11.22 2.46
CA ASP A 9 -18.83 -10.88 1.62
C ASP A 9 -18.75 -11.68 0.30
N ASP A 10 -19.68 -12.61 0.10
CA ASP A 10 -19.68 -13.52 -1.03
C ASP A 10 -19.98 -12.81 -2.37
N ASP A 11 -20.75 -11.72 -2.35
CA ASP A 11 -21.07 -10.94 -3.55
C ASP A 11 -19.83 -10.16 -4.00
N LEU A 12 -19.14 -9.51 -3.05
CA LEU A 12 -17.89 -8.82 -3.32
C LEU A 12 -16.79 -9.80 -3.78
N LEU A 13 -16.74 -11.00 -3.19
CA LEU A 13 -15.80 -12.04 -3.59
C LEU A 13 -16.06 -12.55 -5.00
N ALA A 14 -17.32 -12.65 -5.42
CA ALA A 14 -17.70 -13.03 -6.78
C ALA A 14 -17.30 -11.95 -7.79
N GLU A 15 -17.53 -10.67 -7.46
CA GLU A 15 -17.09 -9.54 -8.27
C GLU A 15 -15.56 -9.52 -8.41
N ALA A 16 -14.84 -9.66 -7.30
CA ALA A 16 -13.38 -9.72 -7.29
C ALA A 16 -12.85 -10.92 -8.10
N THR A 17 -13.51 -12.08 -8.02
CA THR A 17 -13.11 -13.26 -8.79
C THR A 17 -13.23 -13.01 -10.29
N THR A 18 -14.31 -12.34 -10.70
CA THR A 18 -14.55 -11.95 -12.10
C THR A 18 -13.53 -10.91 -12.55
N ALA A 19 -13.32 -9.86 -11.75
CA ALA A 19 -12.39 -8.78 -12.06
C ALA A 19 -10.93 -9.26 -12.14
N LEU A 20 -10.53 -10.21 -11.27
CA LEU A 20 -9.19 -10.76 -11.23
C LEU A 20 -9.01 -11.98 -12.16
N GLY A 21 -10.07 -12.49 -12.78
CA GLY A 21 -10.02 -13.66 -13.67
C GLY A 21 -9.50 -14.93 -12.97
N THR A 22 -9.74 -15.07 -11.68
CA THR A 22 -9.20 -16.16 -10.85
C THR A 22 -10.16 -17.35 -10.81
N ALA A 23 -9.61 -18.55 -10.61
CA ALA A 23 -10.39 -19.79 -10.67
C ALA A 23 -11.01 -20.19 -9.31
N THR A 24 -10.42 -19.74 -8.19
CA THR A 24 -10.86 -20.15 -6.86
C THR A 24 -10.91 -18.96 -5.90
N LYS A 25 -11.82 -19.00 -4.92
CA LYS A 25 -11.93 -18.01 -3.83
C LYS A 25 -10.58 -17.72 -3.17
N LYS A 26 -9.78 -18.78 -2.95
CA LYS A 26 -8.43 -18.68 -2.36
C LYS A 26 -7.49 -17.88 -3.27
N ASP A 27 -7.53 -18.12 -4.58
CA ASP A 27 -6.66 -17.41 -5.52
C ASP A 27 -7.08 -15.94 -5.62
N THR A 28 -8.39 -15.67 -5.63
CA THR A 28 -8.93 -14.30 -5.54
C THR A 28 -8.38 -13.57 -4.31
N VAL A 29 -8.48 -14.18 -3.13
CA VAL A 29 -8.02 -13.56 -1.87
C VAL A 29 -6.50 -13.33 -1.87
N ASN A 30 -5.71 -14.32 -2.30
CA ASN A 30 -4.26 -14.16 -2.32
C ASN A 30 -3.82 -13.09 -3.33
N GLU A 31 -4.48 -13.00 -4.47
CA GLU A 31 -4.18 -11.99 -5.48
C GLU A 31 -4.60 -10.60 -5.02
N ALA A 32 -5.78 -10.45 -4.42
CA ALA A 32 -6.22 -9.20 -3.83
C ALA A 32 -5.24 -8.70 -2.74
N LEU A 33 -4.75 -9.61 -1.89
CA LEU A 33 -3.74 -9.26 -0.86
C LEU A 33 -2.42 -8.83 -1.48
N ARG A 34 -1.98 -9.48 -2.58
CA ARG A 34 -0.77 -9.07 -3.30
C ARG A 34 -0.92 -7.65 -3.86
N GLN A 35 -2.02 -7.36 -4.53
CA GLN A 35 -2.30 -6.04 -5.09
C GLN A 35 -2.40 -4.95 -4.01
N ALA A 36 -2.99 -5.26 -2.85
CA ALA A 36 -3.05 -4.33 -1.72
C ALA A 36 -1.64 -3.96 -1.20
N VAL A 37 -0.75 -4.95 -1.11
CA VAL A 37 0.64 -4.74 -0.69
C VAL A 37 1.42 -3.95 -1.74
N GLU A 38 1.23 -4.24 -3.02
CA GLU A 38 1.87 -3.52 -4.13
C GLU A 38 1.42 -2.05 -4.18
N SER A 39 0.11 -1.80 -4.09
CA SER A 39 -0.45 -0.45 -3.98
C SER A 39 0.11 0.31 -2.76
N SER A 40 0.26 -0.36 -1.63
CA SER A 40 0.87 0.23 -0.42
C SER A 40 2.35 0.58 -0.65
N ARG A 41 3.12 -0.29 -1.32
CA ARG A 41 4.53 -0.04 -1.66
C ARG A 41 4.67 1.14 -2.61
N GLU A 42 3.83 1.19 -3.63
CA GLU A 42 3.84 2.26 -4.62
C GLU A 42 3.53 3.62 -3.99
N ARG A 43 2.49 3.70 -3.14
CA ARG A 43 2.20 4.93 -2.38
C ARG A 43 3.38 5.39 -1.54
N ARG A 44 4.09 4.46 -0.87
CA ARG A 44 5.29 4.81 -0.11
C ARG A 44 6.41 5.31 -1.00
N ARG A 45 6.63 4.67 -2.16
CA ARG A 45 7.65 5.08 -3.14
C ARG A 45 7.40 6.51 -3.62
N VAL A 46 6.17 6.81 -4.04
CA VAL A 46 5.77 8.16 -4.51
C VAL A 46 5.91 9.20 -3.39
N ALA A 47 5.54 8.86 -2.16
CA ALA A 47 5.71 9.77 -1.02
C ALA A 47 7.19 10.08 -0.75
N LEU A 48 8.05 9.06 -0.80
CA LEU A 48 9.49 9.23 -0.63
C LEU A 48 10.10 10.07 -1.75
N GLU A 49 9.74 9.84 -3.00
CA GLU A 49 10.20 10.66 -4.14
C GLU A 49 9.76 12.11 -4.01
N SER A 50 8.54 12.33 -3.52
CA SER A 50 8.03 13.68 -3.28
C SER A 50 8.78 14.38 -2.15
N LEU A 51 9.12 13.67 -1.07
CA LEU A 51 9.93 14.20 0.03
C LEU A 51 11.36 14.52 -0.42
N GLN A 52 11.98 13.65 -1.23
CA GLN A 52 13.31 13.88 -1.79
C GLN A 52 13.33 15.13 -2.66
N ARG A 53 12.35 15.28 -3.54
CA ARG A 53 12.22 16.48 -4.39
C ARG A 53 12.08 17.75 -3.54
N LEU A 54 11.23 17.71 -2.51
CA LEU A 54 11.07 18.84 -1.59
C LEU A 54 12.40 19.18 -0.89
N ALA A 55 13.19 18.17 -0.53
CA ALA A 55 14.51 18.36 0.06
C ALA A 55 15.48 19.07 -0.90
N ASP A 56 15.55 18.58 -2.13
CA ASP A 56 16.44 19.12 -3.18
C ASP A 56 16.07 20.56 -3.56
N GLU A 57 14.78 20.90 -3.48
CA GLU A 57 14.26 22.25 -3.71
C GLU A 57 14.44 23.18 -2.49
N GLY A 58 15.08 22.72 -1.41
CA GLY A 58 15.32 23.52 -0.21
C GLY A 58 14.08 23.70 0.67
N GLY A 59 13.10 22.80 0.57
CA GLY A 59 11.86 22.82 1.37
C GLY A 59 12.04 22.42 2.83
N PHE A 60 13.26 22.10 3.26
CA PHE A 60 13.63 21.90 4.66
C PHE A 60 14.46 23.08 5.16
N ASP A 61 13.96 23.74 6.21
CA ASP A 61 14.64 24.80 6.92
C ASP A 61 15.46 24.20 8.06
N PHE A 62 16.69 23.79 7.75
CA PHE A 62 17.58 23.14 8.70
C PHE A 62 18.15 24.12 9.74
N ASP A 63 18.23 25.42 9.44
CA ASP A 63 18.72 26.44 10.37
C ASP A 63 17.82 26.54 11.62
N ARG A 64 16.52 26.22 11.46
CA ARG A 64 15.55 26.17 12.56
C ARG A 64 15.67 24.92 13.46
N LEU A 65 16.39 23.88 13.02
CA LEU A 65 16.61 22.68 13.84
C LEU A 65 17.65 22.94 14.94
N ASP A 66 18.66 23.76 14.66
CA ASP A 66 19.70 24.15 15.62
C ASP A 66 19.16 24.97 16.80
N GLU A 67 17.97 25.56 16.66
CA GLU A 67 17.28 26.31 17.72
C GLU A 67 16.55 25.40 18.72
N LEU A 68 16.28 24.13 18.37
CA LEU A 68 15.55 23.18 19.22
C LEU A 68 16.45 22.42 20.20
N ASP A 69 17.77 22.42 19.98
CA ASP A 69 18.77 21.78 20.84
C ASP A 69 19.29 22.70 21.97
N LYS A 70 18.64 23.84 22.22
CA LYS A 70 18.95 24.79 23.32
C LYS A 70 17.86 24.78 24.39
#